data_AF-A0A962SCG9-F1
#
_entry.id   AF-A0A962SCG9-F1
#
_cell.length_a   1.000
_cell.length_b   1.000
_cell.length_c   1.000
_cell.angle_alpha   90.00
_cell.angle_beta   90.00
_cell.angle_gamma   90.00
#
_symmetry.space_group_name_H-M   'P 1'
#
loop_
_entity.id
_entity.type
_entity.pdbx_description
1 polymer ?
#
loop_
_entity_poly.entity_id
_entity_poly.type
_entity_poly.pdbx_seq_one_letter_code
_entity_poly.pdbx_strand_id
1 'polypeptide(L)'
;LADFIRHIAEQEGVQISQHRLARFEPVIFDEAMVSLVEQKASSLGLSCKRMPSGAGHDAQMFAPNCPTAMIFVPSQGGISHNVAEYTAPHEVEAGANVLLQVLLHQANQ
;
A
#
# COMPACT_ATOMS: atom_id res chain seq x y z
N LEU A 1 -7.10 -22.97 -10.15
CA LEU A 1 -6.17 -22.53 -11.22
C LEU A 1 -5.29 -23.66 -11.72
N ALA A 2 -4.48 -24.30 -10.87
CA ALA A 2 -3.58 -25.39 -11.30
C ALA A 2 -4.31 -26.54 -12.02
N ASP A 3 -5.44 -27.00 -11.48
CA ASP A 3 -6.22 -28.08 -12.11
C ASP A 3 -6.89 -27.61 -13.42
N PHE A 4 -7.27 -26.34 -13.50
CA PHE A 4 -7.82 -25.75 -14.72
C PHE A 4 -6.78 -25.70 -15.85
N ILE A 5 -5.55 -25.30 -15.54
CA ILE A 5 -4.44 -25.28 -16.50
C ILE A 5 -4.13 -26.70 -16.98
N ARG A 6 -4.14 -27.70 -16.08
CA ARG A 6 -3.93 -29.10 -16.44
C ARG A 6 -5.00 -29.60 -17.40
N HIS A 7 -6.27 -29.28 -17.12
CA HIS A 7 -7.39 -29.68 -17.96
C HIS A 7 -7.30 -29.11 -19.38
N ILE A 8 -6.96 -27.82 -19.52
CA ILE A 8 -6.77 -27.19 -20.84
C ILE A 8 -5.60 -27.83 -21.60
N ALA A 9 -4.49 -28.11 -20.93
CA ALA A 9 -3.34 -28.75 -21.58
C ALA A 9 -3.71 -30.12 -22.19
N GLU A 10 -4.52 -30.91 -21.49
CA GLU A 10 -5.04 -32.19 -21.96
C GLU A 10 -6.02 -32.04 -23.12
N GLN A 11 -6.98 -31.11 -23.01
CA GLN A 11 -7.99 -30.86 -24.05
C GLN A 11 -7.39 -30.37 -25.37
N GLU A 12 -6.40 -29.49 -25.31
CA GLU A 12 -5.77 -28.88 -26.48
C GLU A 12 -4.55 -29.68 -26.97
N GLY A 13 -4.14 -30.73 -26.26
CA GLY A 13 -2.99 -31.58 -26.63
C GLY A 13 -1.64 -30.85 -26.56
N VAL A 14 -1.50 -29.87 -25.68
CA VAL A 14 -0.30 -29.03 -25.53
C VAL A 14 0.40 -29.27 -24.19
N GLN A 15 1.70 -28.98 -24.12
CA GLN A 15 2.43 -28.97 -22.86
C GLN A 15 2.51 -27.55 -22.30
N ILE A 16 2.13 -27.39 -21.02
CA ILE A 16 2.25 -26.12 -20.29
C ILE A 16 3.28 -26.28 -19.17
N SER A 17 4.27 -25.39 -19.12
CA SER A 17 5.24 -25.30 -18.02
C SER A 17 5.02 -24.02 -17.20
N GLN A 18 5.32 -24.07 -15.90
CA GLN A 18 5.17 -22.93 -15.00
C GLN A 18 6.46 -22.69 -14.22
N HIS A 19 6.79 -21.41 -14.02
CA HIS A 19 7.90 -20.98 -13.17
C HIS A 19 7.44 -19.76 -12.35
N ARG A 20 7.50 -19.87 -11.02
CA ARG A 20 7.07 -18.78 -10.13
C ARG A 20 8.22 -17.79 -9.97
N LEU A 21 8.06 -16.62 -10.59
CA LEU A 21 9.07 -15.55 -10.57
C LEU A 21 9.10 -14.78 -9.25
N ALA A 22 7.95 -14.56 -8.62
CA ALA A 22 7.86 -13.80 -7.39
C ALA A 22 6.75 -14.34 -6.47
N ARG A 23 7.00 -14.24 -5.17
CA ARG A 23 6.01 -14.41 -4.11
C ARG A 23 6.45 -13.56 -2.92
N PHE A 24 5.58 -12.68 -2.48
CA PHE A 24 5.80 -11.85 -1.30
C PHE A 24 4.77 -12.25 -0.25
N GLU A 25 5.23 -12.44 0.99
CA GLU A 25 4.32 -12.61 2.12
C GLU A 25 3.71 -11.25 2.51
N PRO A 26 2.48 -11.20 3.03
CA PRO A 26 1.90 -9.96 3.52
C PRO A 26 2.79 -9.31 4.58
N VAL A 27 3.03 -8.01 4.45
CA VAL A 27 3.81 -7.23 5.40
C VAL A 27 2.86 -6.46 6.31
N ILE A 28 2.97 -6.70 7.62
CA ILE A 28 2.26 -5.93 8.64
C ILE A 28 3.17 -4.81 9.10
N PHE A 29 2.69 -3.58 9.01
CA PHE A 29 3.40 -2.40 9.49
C PHE A 29 3.32 -2.25 11.01
N ASP A 30 4.25 -1.47 11.56
CA ASP A 30 4.36 -1.26 13.00
C ASP A 30 3.09 -0.57 13.53
N GLU A 31 2.43 -1.21 14.51
CA GLU A 31 1.13 -0.78 15.00
C GLU A 31 1.18 0.59 15.71
N ALA A 32 2.31 0.92 16.35
CA ALA A 32 2.49 2.23 16.98
C ALA A 32 2.64 3.32 15.91
N MET A 33 3.37 3.07 14.83
CA MET A 33 3.48 3.98 13.69
C MET A 33 2.16 4.17 12.96
N VAL A 34 1.39 3.10 12.72
CA VAL A 34 0.05 3.19 12.12
C VAL A 34 -0.90 3.99 13.00
N SER A 35 -0.89 3.73 14.31
CA SER A 35 -1.71 4.47 15.28
C SER A 35 -1.30 5.95 15.36
N LEU A 36 0.00 6.26 15.26
CA LEU A 36 0.49 7.63 15.22
C LEU A 36 -0.01 8.38 13.98
N VAL A 37 0.04 7.75 12.80
CA VAL A 37 -0.51 8.32 11.56
C VAL A 37 -1.99 8.65 11.73
N GLU A 38 -2.78 7.69 12.22
CA GLU A 38 -4.22 7.87 12.48
C GLU A 38 -4.49 9.00 13.47
N GLN A 39 -3.73 9.06 14.57
CA GLN A 39 -3.85 10.13 15.56
C GLN A 39 -3.53 11.50 14.97
N LYS A 40 -2.47 11.62 14.15
CA LYS A 40 -2.11 12.90 13.53
C LYS A 40 -3.13 13.35 12.50
N ALA A 41 -3.65 12.43 11.68
CA ALA A 41 -4.76 12.72 10.77
C ALA A 41 -5.99 13.25 11.53
N SER A 42 -6.38 12.57 12.62
CA SER A 42 -7.50 12.98 13.47
C SER A 42 -7.29 14.36 14.11
N SER A 43 -6.07 14.67 14.58
CA SER A 43 -5.74 15.99 15.15
C SER A 43 -5.84 17.15 14.16
N LEU A 44 -5.73 16.86 12.86
CA LEU A 44 -5.92 17.82 11.77
C LEU A 44 -7.39 17.92 11.32
N GLY A 45 -8.31 17.20 11.98
CA GLY A 45 -9.73 17.16 11.62
C GLY A 45 -10.04 16.37 10.35
N LEU A 46 -9.11 15.52 9.89
CA LEU A 46 -9.28 14.73 8.68
C LEU A 46 -10.01 13.42 8.98
N SER A 47 -10.90 13.00 8.07
CA SER A 47 -11.42 11.63 8.09
C SER A 47 -10.34 10.65 7.66
N CYS A 48 -10.15 9.57 8.41
CA CYS A 48 -9.18 8.52 8.08
C CYS A 48 -9.79 7.13 8.22
N LYS A 49 -9.20 6.16 7.52
CA LYS A 49 -9.55 4.74 7.60
C LYS A 49 -8.28 3.92 7.46
N ARG A 50 -8.11 2.92 8.34
CA ARG A 50 -7.06 1.90 8.18
C ARG A 50 -7.38 0.97 7.01
N MET A 51 -6.39 0.68 6.19
CA MET A 51 -6.56 -0.21 5.04
C MET A 51 -5.25 -0.88 4.64
N PRO A 52 -5.30 -2.08 4.03
CA PRO A 52 -4.14 -2.67 3.39
C PRO A 52 -3.80 -1.93 2.09
N SER A 53 -2.51 -1.93 1.73
CA SER A 53 -2.09 -1.56 0.38
C SER A 53 -2.29 -2.74 -0.57
N GLY A 54 -2.99 -2.51 -1.69
CA GLY A 54 -3.15 -3.51 -2.76
C GLY A 54 -1.90 -3.70 -3.63
N ALA A 55 -0.97 -2.74 -3.57
CA ALA A 55 0.28 -2.76 -4.34
C ALA A 55 1.51 -2.87 -3.42
N GLY A 56 2.60 -3.39 -3.97
CA GLY A 56 3.91 -3.35 -3.33
C GLY A 56 4.49 -1.94 -3.37
N HIS A 57 5.07 -1.49 -2.26
CA HIS A 57 5.80 -0.22 -2.12
C HIS A 57 7.15 -0.46 -1.44
N ASP A 58 8.11 0.44 -1.59
CA ASP A 58 9.43 0.27 -0.98
C ASP A 58 9.36 0.10 0.54
N ALA A 59 8.42 0.80 1.20
CA ALA A 59 8.15 0.68 2.63
C ALA A 59 7.99 -0.78 3.11
N GLN A 60 7.47 -1.67 2.26
CA GLN A 60 7.32 -3.09 2.58
C GLN A 60 8.69 -3.79 2.81
N MET A 61 9.76 -3.31 2.16
CA MET A 61 11.12 -3.82 2.31
C MET A 61 11.81 -3.25 3.57
N PHE A 62 11.37 -2.09 4.05
CA PHE A 62 11.89 -1.46 5.27
C PHE A 62 11.28 -2.05 6.55
N ALA A 63 9.98 -2.42 6.51
CA ALA A 63 9.24 -2.88 7.68
C ALA A 63 9.91 -3.98 8.53
N PRO A 64 10.63 -4.97 7.96
CA PRO A 64 11.35 -5.96 8.78
C PRO A 64 12.51 -5.39 9.61
N ASN A 65 12.99 -4.19 9.28
CA ASN A 65 14.22 -3.61 9.82
C ASN A 65 13.98 -2.38 10.70
N CYS A 66 12.85 -1.67 10.52
CA CYS A 66 12.51 -0.50 11.31
C CYS A 66 10.99 -0.27 11.41
N PRO A 67 10.51 0.41 12.48
CA PRO A 67 9.13 0.83 12.58
C PRO A 67 8.71 1.63 11.35
N THR A 68 7.70 1.13 10.63
CA THR A 68 7.29 1.64 9.33
C THR A 68 5.77 1.73 9.28
N ALA A 69 5.24 2.79 8.67
CA ALA A 69 3.84 2.93 8.27
C ALA A 69 3.74 3.72 6.97
N MET A 70 2.57 3.71 6.33
CA MET A 70 2.29 4.48 5.12
C MET A 70 1.07 5.39 5.32
N ILE A 71 1.04 6.49 4.58
CA ILE A 71 -0.08 7.43 4.51
C ILE A 71 -0.61 7.40 3.09
N PHE A 72 -1.90 7.12 2.92
CA PHE A 72 -2.57 7.17 1.64
C PHE A 72 -3.44 8.43 1.53
N VAL A 73 -3.44 9.01 0.34
CA VAL A 73 -4.40 10.02 -0.11
C VAL A 73 -5.25 9.41 -1.22
N PRO A 74 -6.51 9.84 -1.39
CA PRO A 74 -7.36 9.30 -2.44
C PRO A 74 -6.83 9.65 -3.83
N SER A 75 -7.07 8.77 -4.80
CA SER A 75 -6.91 9.04 -6.23
C SER A 75 -8.28 8.98 -6.89
N GLN A 76 -8.56 9.92 -7.79
CA GLN A 76 -9.86 10.05 -8.45
C GLN A 76 -10.19 8.76 -9.22
N GLY A 77 -11.32 8.13 -8.87
CA GLY A 77 -11.76 6.87 -9.46
C GLY A 77 -10.86 5.67 -9.15
N GLY A 78 -9.90 5.79 -8.23
CA GLY A 78 -8.91 4.75 -7.94
C GLY A 78 -7.97 4.44 -9.10
N ILE A 79 -7.85 5.36 -10.07
CA ILE A 79 -6.99 5.21 -11.23
C ILE A 79 -5.54 5.41 -10.80
N SER A 80 -4.65 4.51 -11.22
CA SER A 80 -3.21 4.65 -11.09
C SER A 80 -2.47 4.04 -12.30
N HIS A 81 -1.19 4.34 -12.48
CA HIS A 81 -0.38 3.92 -13.64
C HIS A 81 -1.01 4.36 -14.97
N ASN A 82 -1.63 5.54 -14.97
CA ASN A 82 -2.34 6.09 -16.10
C ASN A 82 -2.14 7.61 -16.15
N VAL A 83 -2.12 8.20 -17.35
CA VAL A 83 -2.00 9.66 -17.52
C VAL A 83 -3.18 10.44 -16.92
N ALA A 84 -4.32 9.78 -16.69
CA ALA A 84 -5.48 10.33 -16.01
C ALA A 84 -5.44 10.17 -14.48
N GLU A 85 -4.37 9.59 -13.92
CA GLU A 85 -4.14 9.53 -12.47
C GLU A 85 -4.12 10.94 -11.89
N TYR A 86 -4.96 11.18 -10.88
CA TYR A 86 -5.13 12.49 -10.28
C TYR A 86 -5.55 12.40 -8.82
N THR A 87 -4.96 13.25 -8.00
CA THR A 87 -5.37 13.53 -6.62
C THR A 87 -5.52 15.04 -6.49
N ALA A 88 -6.59 15.51 -5.85
CA ALA A 88 -6.82 16.95 -5.77
C ALA A 88 -5.73 17.63 -4.89
N PRO A 89 -5.31 18.86 -5.20
CA PRO A 89 -4.23 19.53 -4.46
C PRO A 89 -4.44 19.57 -2.93
N HIS A 90 -5.68 19.78 -2.47
CA HIS A 90 -6.00 19.82 -1.05
C HIS A 90 -5.90 18.43 -0.36
N GLU A 91 -6.10 17.34 -1.11
CA GLU A 91 -5.93 15.97 -0.60
C GLU A 91 -4.44 15.62 -0.51
N VAL A 92 -3.63 16.07 -1.48
CA VAL A 92 -2.16 15.98 -1.43
C VAL A 92 -1.63 16.77 -0.22
N GLU A 93 -2.11 18.00 -0.04
CA GLU A 93 -1.75 18.85 1.09
C GLU A 93 -2.12 18.19 2.44
N ALA A 94 -3.32 17.63 2.55
CA ALA A 94 -3.76 16.90 3.74
C ALA A 94 -2.81 15.74 4.07
N GLY A 95 -2.45 14.92 3.08
CA GLY A 95 -1.49 13.82 3.26
C GLY A 95 -0.10 14.30 3.68
N ALA A 96 0.40 15.37 3.05
CA ALA A 96 1.69 15.96 3.38
C ALA A 96 1.71 16.56 4.81
N ASN A 97 0.61 17.20 5.23
CA ASN A 97 0.47 17.71 6.59
C ASN A 97 0.45 16.60 7.65
N VAL A 98 -0.21 15.45 7.36
CA VAL A 98 -0.14 14.28 8.24
C VAL A 98 1.31 13.79 8.36
N LEU A 99 2.01 13.65 7.22
CA LEU A 99 3.41 13.23 7.20
C LEU A 99 4.29 14.18 8.03
N LEU A 100 4.13 15.49 7.85
CA LEU A 100 4.85 16.51 8.62
C LEU A 100 4.65 16.33 10.13
N GLN A 101 3.41 16.16 10.59
CA GLN A 101 3.10 15.98 12.01
C GLN A 101 3.67 14.68 12.58
N VAL A 102 3.70 13.60 11.80
CA VAL A 102 4.32 12.32 12.19
C VAL A 102 5.83 12.47 12.31
N LEU A 103 6.48 13.09 11.32
CA LEU A 103 7.93 13.30 11.34
C LEU A 103 8.37 14.22 12.48
N LEU A 104 7.65 15.33 12.72
CA LEU A 104 7.93 16.22 13.86
C LEU A 104 7.76 15.49 15.19
N HIS A 105 6.79 14.59 15.32
CA HIS A 105 6.65 13.79 16.53
C HIS A 105 7.84 12.84 16.71
N GLN A 106 8.25 12.13 15.65
CA GLN A 106 9.37 11.17 15.71
C GLN A 106 10.72 11.86 15.94
N ALA A 107 10.96 13.02 15.34
CA ALA A 107 12.23 13.74 15.45
C ALA A 107 12.46 14.40 16.83
N ASN A 108 11.40 14.56 17.62
CA ASN A 108 11.46 15.18 18.96
C ASN A 108 11.39 14.13 20.09
N GLN A 109 11.51 12.84 19.77
CA GLN A 109 11.74 11.77 20.75
C GLN A 109 13.24 11.52 20.91
#